data_AF-A0A2G9T568-F1
#
_entry.id   AF-A0A2G9T568-F1
#
_cell.length_a   1.000
_cell.length_b   1.000
_cell.length_c   1.000
_cell.angle_alpha   90.00
_cell.angle_beta   90.00
_cell.angle_gamma   90.00
#
_symmetry.space_group_name_H-M   'P 1'
#
loop_
_entity.id
_entity.type
_entity.pdbx_description
1 polymer ?
#
loop_
_entity_poly.entity_id
_entity_poly.type
_entity_poly.pdbx_seq_one_letter_code
_entity_poly.pdbx_strand_id
1 'polypeptide(L)'
;KSPMLGSSDLLTAYDLGAVYSRYCCAKKMREDLNSFLPQIYGNFNFSQAQDISSLKMLVEKPPITGKEINTLSSTAMSGFRLTPGPVDE
;
A
#
# COMPACT_ATOMS: atom_id res chain seq x y z
N LYS A 1 25.25 25.94 7.47
CA LYS A 1 24.29 25.20 8.33
C LYS A 1 24.92 25.15 9.72
N SER A 2 24.34 25.81 10.72
CA SER A 2 24.85 25.75 12.10
C SER A 2 24.85 24.30 12.61
N PRO A 3 25.80 23.90 13.49
CA PRO A 3 25.83 22.56 14.03
C PRO A 3 24.56 22.31 14.85
N MET A 4 23.85 21.20 14.56
CA MET A 4 22.70 20.79 15.36
C MET A 4 23.20 20.32 16.73
N LEU A 5 22.77 21.02 17.78
CA LEU A 5 23.04 20.66 19.17
C LEU A 5 21.89 19.80 19.72
N GLY A 6 22.13 19.02 20.77
CA GLY A 6 21.09 18.19 21.41
C GLY A 6 19.92 19.01 22.01
N SER A 7 20.11 20.31 22.22
CA SER A 7 19.08 21.25 22.66
C SER A 7 18.26 21.87 21.51
N SER A 8 18.54 21.51 20.25
CA SER A 8 17.84 22.09 19.11
C SER A 8 16.43 21.52 19.00
N ASP A 9 15.43 22.39 18.89
CA ASP A 9 14.08 21.96 18.55
C ASP A 9 14.01 21.56 17.07
N LEU A 10 14.04 20.26 16.83
CA LEU A 10 13.99 19.70 15.48
C LEU A 10 12.60 19.85 14.84
N LEU A 11 11.52 19.89 15.62
CA LEU A 11 10.19 20.08 15.04
C LEU A 11 10.08 21.46 14.42
N THR A 12 10.59 22.49 15.10
CA THR A 12 10.63 23.84 14.54
C THR A 12 11.65 23.96 13.40
N ALA A 13 12.83 23.36 13.53
CA ALA A 13 13.88 23.44 12.51
C ALA A 13 13.49 22.81 11.15
N TYR A 14 12.59 21.83 11.16
CA TYR A 14 12.07 21.16 9.96
C TYR A 14 10.60 21.48 9.66
N ASP A 15 10.01 22.47 10.34
CA ASP A 15 8.62 22.90 10.16
C ASP A 15 7.58 21.76 10.32
N LEU A 16 7.84 20.86 11.29
CA LEU A 16 7.01 19.69 11.58
C LEU A 16 6.00 19.91 12.72
N GLY A 17 5.94 21.12 13.30
CA GLY A 17 5.10 21.40 14.47
C GLY A 17 3.61 21.14 14.22
N ALA A 18 3.08 21.57 13.07
CA ALA A 18 1.68 21.34 12.71
C ALA A 18 1.37 19.84 12.48
N VAL A 19 2.29 19.10 11.86
CA VAL A 19 2.16 17.66 11.61
C VAL A 19 2.19 16.89 12.92
N TYR A 20 3.13 17.21 13.80
CA TYR A 20 3.23 16.61 15.13
C TYR A 20 1.97 16.83 15.95
N SER A 21 1.45 18.06 15.99
CA SER A 21 0.21 18.36 16.70
C SER A 21 -0.98 17.56 16.16
N ARG A 22 -1.12 17.47 14.82
CA ARG A 22 -2.22 16.74 14.16
C ARG A 22 -2.19 15.24 14.44
N TYR A 23 -1.02 14.60 14.33
CA TYR A 23 -0.94 13.13 14.33
C TYR A 23 -0.47 12.52 15.66
N CYS A 24 0.21 13.29 16.52
CA CYS A 24 0.75 12.79 17.79
C CYS A 24 0.01 13.30 19.04
N CYS A 25 -0.56 14.51 19.01
CA CYS A 25 -1.30 15.06 20.16
C CYS A 25 -2.81 14.74 20.14
N ALA A 26 -3.42 14.55 18.97
CA ALA A 26 -4.82 14.14 18.87
C ALA A 26 -4.98 12.67 19.31
N LYS A 27 -5.95 12.40 20.20
CA LYS A 27 -6.16 11.07 20.82
C LYS A 27 -6.39 9.96 19.78
N LYS A 28 -5.74 8.82 20.04
CA LYS A 28 -5.87 7.49 19.39
C LYS A 28 -6.26 7.56 17.92
N MET A 29 -5.23 7.58 17.07
CA MET A 29 -5.33 7.22 15.66
C MET A 29 -5.93 5.80 15.56
N ARG A 30 -7.24 5.73 15.33
CA ARG A 30 -8.00 4.49 15.06
C ARG A 30 -8.65 4.58 13.68
N GLU A 31 -7.91 5.14 12.74
CA GLU A 31 -8.27 5.04 11.34
C GLU A 31 -7.73 3.70 10.85
N ASP A 32 -8.60 2.68 10.86
CA ASP A 32 -8.31 1.42 10.19
C ASP A 32 -8.05 1.70 8.71
N LEU A 33 -7.24 0.87 8.03
CA LEU A 33 -6.85 1.10 6.63
C LEU A 33 -8.06 1.34 5.69
N ASN A 34 -9.20 0.73 6.00
CA ASN A 34 -10.48 0.96 5.32
C ASN A 34 -10.91 2.44 5.26
N SER A 35 -10.60 3.22 6.29
CA SER A 35 -10.95 4.65 6.35
C SER A 35 -10.28 5.48 5.25
N PHE A 36 -9.15 4.99 4.70
CA PHE A 36 -8.45 5.63 3.58
C PHE A 36 -9.01 5.24 2.21
N LEU A 37 -9.95 4.27 2.14
CA LEU A 37 -10.54 3.77 0.90
C LEU A 37 -12.06 4.02 0.82
N PRO A 38 -12.55 5.26 1.04
CA PRO A 38 -13.99 5.53 1.19
C PRO A 38 -14.81 5.27 -0.09
N GLN A 39 -14.16 5.16 -1.25
CA GLN A 39 -14.80 4.96 -2.55
C GLN A 39 -14.80 3.50 -3.00
N ILE A 40 -14.18 2.60 -2.23
CA ILE A 40 -14.05 1.19 -2.63
C ILE A 40 -14.99 0.34 -1.78
N TYR A 41 -15.92 -0.35 -2.45
CA TYR A 41 -16.91 -1.20 -1.81
C TYR A 41 -16.43 -2.66 -1.77
N GLY A 42 -16.70 -3.35 -0.66
CA GLY A 42 -16.38 -4.77 -0.48
C GLY A 42 -15.73 -5.06 0.88
N ASN A 43 -15.69 -6.33 1.27
CA ASN A 43 -14.95 -6.75 2.45
C ASN A 43 -13.48 -6.95 2.10
N PHE A 44 -12.61 -6.10 2.64
CA PHE A 44 -11.18 -6.25 2.48
C PHE A 44 -10.64 -7.21 3.53
N ASN A 45 -10.13 -8.34 3.06
CA ASN A 45 -9.32 -9.19 3.89
C ASN A 45 -7.88 -8.68 3.87
N PHE A 46 -7.52 -7.86 4.87
CA PHE A 46 -6.12 -7.45 5.09
C PHE A 46 -5.33 -8.50 5.90
N SER A 47 -5.83 -9.72 6.06
CA SER A 47 -5.00 -10.82 6.57
C SER A 47 -3.72 -10.81 5.76
N GLN A 48 -2.57 -10.69 6.45
CA GLN A 48 -1.25 -10.59 5.83
C GLN A 48 -1.14 -11.59 4.69
N ALA A 49 -1.26 -11.10 3.46
CA ALA A 49 -1.09 -11.93 2.28
C ALA A 49 0.30 -12.55 2.42
N GLN A 50 0.37 -13.88 2.39
CA GLN A 50 1.62 -14.62 2.49
C GLN A 50 2.69 -13.94 1.63
N ASP A 51 3.85 -13.69 2.23
CA ASP A 51 4.92 -12.73 1.85
C ASP A 51 5.43 -12.78 0.39
N ILE A 52 4.98 -13.74 -0.42
CA ILE A 52 5.52 -14.04 -1.75
C ILE A 52 5.04 -13.11 -2.87
N SER A 53 3.92 -12.37 -2.73
CA SER A 53 3.45 -11.44 -3.77
C SER A 53 3.16 -10.02 -3.23
N SER A 54 4.16 -9.40 -2.59
CA SER A 54 4.04 -8.03 -2.07
C SER A 54 4.73 -6.99 -2.98
N LEU A 55 4.25 -5.74 -2.95
CA LEU A 55 4.97 -4.62 -3.59
C LEU A 55 6.39 -4.46 -3.04
N LYS A 56 6.59 -4.77 -1.76
CA LYS A 56 7.91 -4.79 -1.12
C LYS A 56 8.85 -5.78 -1.83
N MET A 57 8.38 -7.00 -2.11
CA MET A 57 9.16 -8.00 -2.86
C MET A 57 9.51 -7.53 -4.27
N LEU A 58 8.63 -6.78 -4.95
CA LEU A 58 8.92 -6.21 -6.26
C LEU A 58 10.03 -5.13 -6.19
N VAL A 59 10.09 -4.37 -5.10
CA VAL A 59 11.14 -3.36 -4.88
C VAL A 59 12.47 -4.04 -4.53
N GLU A 60 12.44 -5.03 -3.62
CA GLU A 60 13.63 -5.75 -3.17
C GLU A 60 14.20 -6.69 -4.24
N LYS A 61 13.33 -7.26 -5.06
CA LYS A 61 13.67 -8.15 -6.18
C LYS A 61 12.96 -7.66 -7.44
N PRO A 62 13.50 -6.63 -8.09
CA PRO A 62 12.90 -6.09 -9.31
C PRO A 62 12.77 -7.22 -10.35
N PRO A 63 11.61 -7.33 -11.01
CA PRO A 63 11.40 -8.34 -12.03
C PRO A 63 12.40 -8.13 -13.15
N ILE A 64 12.75 -9.20 -13.85
CA ILE A 64 13.64 -9.11 -15.00
C ILE A 64 12.92 -8.27 -16.06
N THR A 65 13.32 -6.99 -16.17
CA THR A 65 12.69 -5.99 -17.03
C THR A 65 12.98 -6.19 -18.53
N GLY A 66 13.78 -7.20 -18.87
CA GLY A 66 14.15 -7.52 -20.25
C GLY A 66 13.05 -8.18 -21.09
N LYS A 67 11.87 -8.47 -20.52
CA LYS A 67 10.70 -8.93 -21.27
C LYS A 67 9.54 -7.96 -21.04
N GLU A 68 9.00 -7.43 -22.12
CA GLU A 68 7.81 -6.57 -22.06
C GLU A 68 6.61 -7.37 -21.53
N ILE A 69 5.81 -6.71 -20.69
CA ILE A 69 4.52 -7.25 -20.25
C ILE A 69 3.57 -7.08 -21.43
N ASN A 70 3.39 -8.14 -22.20
CA ASN A 70 2.47 -8.17 -23.33
C ASN A 70 1.06 -8.50 -22.87
N THR A 71 0.07 -7.81 -23.43
CA THR A 71 -1.34 -8.17 -23.26
C THR A 71 -1.59 -9.58 -23.79
N LEU A 72 -2.40 -10.37 -23.09
CA LEU A 72 -2.83 -11.67 -23.59
C LEU A 72 -3.64 -11.50 -24.88
N SER A 73 -3.40 -12.39 -25.85
CA SER A 73 -4.21 -12.43 -27.08
C SER A 73 -5.65 -12.86 -26.77
N SER A 74 -6.58 -12.53 -27.67
CA SER A 74 -7.98 -12.95 -27.55
C SER A 74 -8.14 -14.47 -27.40
N THR A 75 -7.28 -15.25 -28.09
CA THR A 75 -7.23 -16.72 -27.96
C THR A 75 -6.78 -17.15 -26.56
N ALA A 76 -5.74 -16.52 -26.00
CA ALA A 76 -5.28 -16.81 -24.65
C ALA A 76 -6.33 -16.43 -23.58
N MET A 77 -7.11 -15.37 -23.83
CA MET A 77 -8.22 -14.96 -22.96
C MET A 77 -9.38 -15.97 -22.92
N SER A 78 -9.49 -16.87 -23.92
CA SER A 78 -10.57 -17.87 -23.95
C SER A 78 -10.53 -18.85 -22.76
N GLY A 79 -9.35 -19.07 -22.16
CA GLY A 79 -9.21 -19.93 -20.98
C GLY A 79 -9.79 -19.36 -19.69
N PHE A 80 -10.12 -18.07 -19.65
CA PHE A 80 -10.71 -17.40 -18.47
C PHE A 80 -12.24 -17.31 -18.53
N ARG A 81 -12.89 -17.90 -19.55
CA ARG A 81 -14.35 -17.91 -19.64
C ARG A 81 -14.92 -18.79 -18.54
N LEU A 82 -15.64 -18.15 -17.62
CA LEU A 82 -16.38 -18.85 -16.58
C LEU A 82 -17.69 -19.43 -17.14
N THR A 83 -18.02 -20.65 -16.74
CA THR A 83 -19.34 -21.23 -16.97
C THR A 83 -20.28 -20.84 -15.83
N PRO A 84 -21.56 -20.54 -16.10
CA PRO A 84 -22.53 -20.30 -15.04
C PRO A 84 -22.69 -21.53 -14.15
N GLY A 85 -22.76 -21.33 -12.84
CA GLY A 85 -22.96 -22.39 -11.87
C GLY A 85 -22.55 -21.96 -10.45
N PRO A 86 -22.95 -22.71 -9.42
CA PRO A 86 -22.38 -22.54 -8.09
C PRO A 86 -20.88 -22.80 -8.11
N VAL A 87 -20.12 -22.01 -7.36
CA VAL A 87 -18.70 -22.22 -7.11
C VAL A 87 -18.59 -22.98 -5.79
N ASP A 88 -17.88 -24.11 -5.79
CA ASP A 88 -17.58 -24.83 -4.54
C ASP A 88 -16.70 -23.95 -3.63
N GLU A 89 -16.96 -23.96 -2.33
CA GLU A 89 -16.21 -23.17 -1.33
C GLU A 89 -14.80 -23.71 -1.07
#